data_AF-A0A3D5AIX8-F1
#
_entry.id   AF-A0A3D5AIX8-F1
#
_cell.length_a   1.000
_cell.length_b   1.000
_cell.length_c   1.000
_cell.angle_alpha   90.00
_cell.angle_beta   90.00
_cell.angle_gamma   90.00
#
_symmetry.space_group_name_H-M   'P 1'
#
loop_
_entity.id
_entity.type
_entity.pdbx_description
1 polymer ?
#
loop_
_entity_poly.entity_id
_entity_poly.type
_entity_poly.pdbx_seq_one_letter_code
_entity_poly.pdbx_strand_id
1 'polypeptide(L)' 'FFNVNPSIVASRGFEVPNTSGVRFHDLVAVSLGGVGTINRVINDSGATANQANQVSYLVNYP' A
#
# COMPACT_ATOMS: atom_id res chain seq x y z
N PHE A 1 11.15 -2.43 -0.63
CA PHE A 1 12.21 -1.74 -1.41
C PHE A 1 12.72 -2.71 -2.46
N PHE A 2 12.34 -2.51 -3.71
CA PHE A 2 12.66 -3.44 -4.79
C PHE A 2 13.92 -3.01 -5.55
N ASN A 3 15.05 -2.91 -4.86
CA ASN A 3 16.29 -2.35 -5.42
C ASN A 3 16.90 -3.17 -6.58
N VAL A 4 16.77 -4.49 -6.53
CA VAL A 4 17.27 -5.37 -7.60
C VAL A 4 16.41 -5.26 -8.85
N ASN A 5 15.09 -5.12 -8.69
CA ASN A 5 14.17 -4.93 -9.80
C ASN A 5 13.13 -3.83 -9.46
N PRO A 6 13.43 -2.56 -9.77
CA PRO A 6 12.54 -1.44 -9.48
C PRO A 6 11.21 -1.46 -10.26
N SER A 7 11.05 -2.35 -11.25
CA SER A 7 9.79 -2.48 -12.00
C SER A 7 8.72 -3.31 -11.26
N ILE A 8 9.08 -3.96 -10.15
CA ILE A 8 8.13 -4.78 -9.38
C ILE A 8 6.98 -3.92 -8.84
N VAL A 9 5.77 -4.45 -9.01
CA VAL A 9 4.53 -3.91 -8.44
C VAL A 9 3.97 -4.92 -7.44
N ALA A 10 4.01 -4.59 -6.16
CA ALA A 10 3.22 -5.28 -5.15
C ALA A 10 1.74 -4.88 -5.31
N SER A 11 0.83 -5.87 -5.35
CA SER A 11 -0.59 -5.61 -5.55
C SER A 11 -1.22 -4.82 -4.40
N ARG A 12 -0.84 -5.12 -3.15
CA ARG A 12 -1.29 -4.44 -1.93
C ARG A 12 -0.28 -4.60 -0.79
N GLY A 13 -0.33 -3.71 0.21
CA GLY A 13 0.46 -3.83 1.43
C GLY A 13 -0.15 -4.79 2.46
N PHE A 14 -1.48 -4.75 2.60
CA PHE A 14 -2.24 -5.60 3.52
C PHE A 14 -3.39 -6.30 2.79
N GLU A 15 -3.73 -7.51 3.23
CA GLU A 15 -4.91 -8.25 2.77
C GLU A 15 -5.68 -8.82 3.96
N VAL A 16 -6.98 -8.55 4.02
CA VAL A 16 -7.86 -8.97 5.13
C VAL A 16 -9.24 -9.39 4.63
N PRO A 17 -9.97 -10.27 5.36
CA PRO A 17 -11.35 -10.58 5.04
C PRO A 17 -12.24 -9.32 5.08
N ASN A 18 -13.16 -9.21 4.12
CA ASN A 18 -14.19 -8.17 4.14
C ASN A 18 -15.39 -8.65 4.96
N THR A 19 -15.26 -8.62 6.28
CA THR A 19 -16.29 -9.04 7.23
C THR A 19 -16.49 -8.00 8.32
N SER A 20 -17.73 -7.89 8.81
CA SER A 20 -18.05 -6.98 9.91
C SER A 20 -17.15 -7.25 11.12
N GLY A 21 -16.59 -6.19 11.70
CA GLY A 21 -15.72 -6.27 12.88
C GLY A 21 -14.22 -6.29 12.59
N VAL A 22 -13.78 -6.64 11.37
CA VAL A 22 -12.38 -6.47 10.95
C VAL A 22 -12.16 -5.00 10.64
N ARG A 23 -11.36 -4.30 11.43
CA ARG A 23 -11.13 -2.85 11.32
C ARG A 23 -9.66 -2.51 11.54
N PHE A 24 -9.19 -1.50 10.84
CA PHE A 24 -7.85 -0.94 10.87
C PHE A 24 -7.95 0.58 10.87
N HIS A 25 -6.97 1.22 11.47
CA HIS A 25 -6.82 2.66 11.54
C HIS A 25 -5.35 3.01 11.28
N ASP A 26 -5.14 4.19 10.70
CA ASP A 26 -3.83 4.81 10.50
C ASP A 26 -2.83 3.94 9.71
N LEU A 27 -3.24 3.41 8.56
CA LEU A 27 -2.37 2.61 7.69
C LEU A 27 -1.47 3.50 6.81
N VAL A 28 -0.29 2.99 6.48
CA VAL A 28 0.65 3.62 5.55
C VAL A 28 1.33 2.59 4.65
N ALA A 29 1.52 2.93 3.38
CA ALA A 29 2.41 2.24 2.45
C ALA A 29 3.47 3.22 1.94
N VAL A 30 4.74 2.77 1.90
CA VAL A 30 5.87 3.61 1.48
C VAL A 30 6.69 2.91 0.40
N SER A 31 6.82 3.55 -0.76
CA SER A 31 7.85 3.20 -1.75
C SER A 31 9.14 3.94 -1.39
N LEU A 32 10.06 3.21 -0.74
CA LEU A 32 11.33 3.78 -0.26
C LEU A 32 12.16 4.32 -1.43
N GLY A 33 12.36 5.65 -1.46
CA GLY A 33 13.04 6.35 -2.54
C GLY A 33 12.33 6.26 -3.90
N GLY A 34 11.05 5.85 -3.92
CA GLY A 34 10.31 5.60 -5.15
C GLY A 34 10.70 4.32 -5.90
N VAL A 35 11.43 3.40 -5.24
CA VAL A 35 11.97 2.19 -5.87
C VAL A 35 11.00 1.01 -5.73
N GLY A 36 10.31 0.74 -6.83
CA GLY A 36 9.19 -0.20 -6.91
C GLY A 36 7.86 0.44 -6.54
N THR A 37 6.77 -0.31 -6.69
CA THR A 37 5.41 0.19 -6.49
C THR A 37 4.62 -0.69 -5.53
N ILE A 38 3.78 -0.08 -4.71
CA ILE A 38 2.72 -0.75 -3.94
C ILE A 38 1.40 -0.18 -4.43
N ASN A 39 0.60 -0.98 -5.14
CA ASN A 39 -0.56 -0.49 -5.89
C ASN A 39 -1.71 -0.04 -4.99
N ARG A 40 -1.92 -0.71 -3.84
CA ARG A 40 -2.94 -0.39 -2.83
C ARG A 40 -2.37 -0.50 -1.42
N VAL A 41 -2.91 0.27 -0.48
CA VAL A 41 -2.50 0.17 0.93
C VAL A 41 -3.03 -1.15 1.51
N ILE A 42 -4.33 -1.38 1.44
CA ILE A 42 -5.01 -2.57 1.98
C ILE A 42 -6.12 -3.01 1.04
N ASN A 43 -6.27 -4.31 0.81
CA ASN A 43 -7.21 -4.86 -0.16
C ASN A 43 -7.20 -4.06 -1.47
N ASP A 44 -8.34 -3.48 -1.85
CA ASP A 44 -8.50 -2.60 -3.01
C ASP A 44 -8.64 -1.13 -2.61
N SER A 45 -8.11 -0.72 -1.45
CA SER A 45 -8.22 0.64 -0.89
C SER A 45 -6.85 1.31 -0.66
N GLY A 46 -6.88 2.64 -0.62
CA GLY A 46 -5.69 3.49 -0.49
C GLY A 46 -4.99 3.78 -1.81
N ALA A 47 -4.31 4.92 -1.87
CA ALA A 47 -3.59 5.35 -3.08
C ALA A 47 -2.33 4.51 -3.31
N THR A 48 -1.85 4.52 -4.55
CA THR A 48 -0.60 3.86 -4.93
C THR A 48 0.61 4.57 -4.33
N ALA A 49 1.53 3.82 -3.73
CA ALA A 49 2.85 4.31 -3.34
C ALA A 49 3.87 3.96 -4.43
N ASN A 50 4.47 4.97 -5.06
CA ASN A 50 5.41 4.84 -6.18
C ASN A 50 6.41 6.02 -6.22
N GLN A 51 7.11 6.20 -7.34
CA GLN A 51 8.12 7.26 -7.48
C GLN A 51 7.55 8.67 -7.32
N ALA A 52 6.39 8.95 -7.89
CA ALA A 52 5.76 10.27 -7.81
C ALA A 52 5.11 10.53 -6.44
N ASN A 53 4.54 9.47 -5.83
CA ASN A 53 3.84 9.54 -4.54
C ASN A 53 4.43 8.48 -3.62
N GLN A 54 5.53 8.81 -2.94
CA GLN A 54 6.31 7.83 -2.17
C GLN A 54 5.60 7.32 -0.92
N VAL A 55 4.69 8.12 -0.35
CA VAL A 55 3.96 7.79 0.87
C VAL A 55 2.46 7.84 0.58
N SER A 56 1.75 6.78 0.94
CA SER A 56 0.30 6.68 0.83
C SER A 56 -0.30 6.33 2.19
N TYR A 57 -1.14 7.22 2.71
CA TYR A 57 -1.86 7.02 3.96
C TYR A 57 -3.30 6.57 3.69
N LEU A 58 -3.83 5.73 4.57
CA LEU A 58 -5.25 5.40 4.64
C LEU A 58 -5.68 5.43 6.11
N VAL A 59 -6.49 6.41 6.47
CA VAL A 59 -6.81 6.70 7.89
C VAL A 59 -7.67 5.60 8.51
N ASN A 60 -8.60 5.01 7.77
CA ASN A 60 -9.50 3.96 8.28
C ASN A 60 -9.75 2.88 7.23
N TYR A 61 -9.99 1.66 7.69
CA TYR A 61 -10.46 0.53 6.88
C TYR A 61 -11.25 -0.47 7.75
N PRO A 62 -12.26 -1.20 7.23
CA PRO A 62 -12.97 -0.91 5.99
C PRO A 62 -13.57 0.48 6.05
#